data_AF-A0A4E9EQP5-F1
#
_entry.id   AF-A0A4E9EQP5-F1
#
_cell.length_a   1.000
_cell.length_b   1.000
_cell.length_c   1.000
_cell.angle_alpha   90.00
_cell.angle_beta   90.00
_cell.angle_gamma   90.00
#
_symmetry.space_group_name_H-M   'P 1'
#
loop_
_entity.id
_entity.type
_entity.pdbx_description
1 polymer ?
#
loop_
_entity_poly.entity_id
_entity_poly.type
_entity_poly.pdbx_seq_one_letter_code
_entity_poly.pdbx_strand_id
1 'polypeptide(L)'
;MQVNTEDVTVPWGRVPDSLDIQMGRWRMAVFQDVQESFDHSKLYFLYDPVADENSGTTGGRKGNQGLVIFDLYQRCFTREIPIFCEGTPKFIFALKCPSSSGGSSFIITCTANRYGHTGLLLYRINLTRDGMNLESGPRALLSNFITVTDTFIVSMREDAPEVVLMTAPGLTVWRISCLTELPSSPIESFSVSGADLNHYYDAYLSQGKIYFLSQSPDGHFDHSRVHVLEITGQRKLHTVMCSPDPVRGAPCARKQAAIDSVAGYILLAGGEISYDGSVSRLVDYWFVDLSTFIWQQIPAEMPIPLIEPRLTATNSGSIYLWGDFDQPMPGMPNGTHLRILKITGFGSIKPPPYDEASKKPTSPPFIPQEPYPTNPVDGSFPSYPSLGFMPGRNTSSMAPYPPSNSSHPQNNFSYSPNQPFCPSGQATYPQEQQRQCYPESAPYSQNRQSTYQDGTPQQTCGIAPGPFSGQHAYYPPQEKQNCCLQ
;
A
#
# COMPACT_ATOMS: atom_id res chain seq x y z
N MET A 1 -15.84 -13.72 -6.29
CA MET A 1 -15.89 -12.83 -5.11
C MET A 1 -16.39 -11.47 -5.58
N GLN A 2 -17.43 -10.90 -4.94
CA GLN A 2 -17.90 -9.56 -5.29
C GLN A 2 -17.26 -8.57 -4.33
N VAL A 3 -16.25 -7.84 -4.81
CA VAL A 3 -15.52 -6.84 -4.04
C VAL A 3 -16.13 -5.46 -4.31
N ASN A 4 -16.37 -4.69 -3.26
CA ASN A 4 -16.87 -3.33 -3.33
C ASN A 4 -15.80 -2.36 -2.81
N THR A 5 -15.54 -1.29 -3.56
CA THR A 5 -14.68 -0.18 -3.12
C THR A 5 -15.55 1.04 -2.87
N GLU A 6 -15.52 1.55 -1.65
CA GLU A 6 -16.21 2.77 -1.27
C GLU A 6 -15.19 3.84 -0.87
N ASP A 7 -15.33 5.06 -1.38
CA ASP A 7 -14.62 6.21 -0.83
C ASP A 7 -15.32 6.67 0.47
N VAL A 8 -14.64 6.45 1.60
CA VAL A 8 -15.16 6.80 2.93
C VAL A 8 -14.71 8.18 3.38
N THR A 9 -14.00 8.94 2.53
CA THR A 9 -13.81 10.37 2.73
C THR A 9 -14.97 11.17 2.12
N VAL A 10 -14.90 12.50 2.17
CA VAL A 10 -15.91 13.36 1.54
C VAL A 10 -15.99 13.02 0.04
N PRO A 11 -17.13 12.52 -0.45
CA PRO A 11 -17.27 12.16 -1.86
C PRO A 11 -17.06 13.39 -2.74
N TRP A 12 -16.49 13.18 -3.92
CA TRP A 12 -16.27 14.26 -4.88
C TRP A 12 -17.56 15.04 -5.15
N GLY A 13 -17.47 16.38 -5.13
CA GLY A 13 -18.63 17.26 -5.35
C GLY A 13 -19.56 17.47 -4.15
N ARG A 14 -19.28 16.86 -2.98
CA ARG A 14 -20.00 17.15 -1.74
C ARG A 14 -19.22 18.13 -0.87
N VAL A 15 -19.95 19.02 -0.18
CA VAL A 15 -19.35 19.92 0.81
C VAL A 15 -18.91 19.08 2.02
N PRO A 16 -17.67 19.26 2.52
CA PRO A 16 -17.19 18.60 3.72
C PRO A 16 -18.06 18.89 4.95
N ASP A 17 -18.05 18.00 5.94
CA ASP A 17 -18.62 18.29 7.26
C ASP A 17 -17.93 19.52 7.89
N SER A 18 -18.66 20.31 8.67
CA SER A 18 -18.09 21.48 9.36
C SER A 18 -16.88 21.15 10.24
N LEU A 19 -16.88 19.97 10.88
CA LEU A 19 -15.76 19.48 11.68
C LEU A 19 -14.57 19.11 10.79
N ASP A 20 -14.85 18.57 9.61
CA ASP A 20 -13.82 18.27 8.62
C ASP A 20 -13.15 19.54 8.09
N ILE A 21 -13.89 20.65 7.98
CA ILE A 21 -13.31 21.95 7.64
C ILE A 21 -12.39 22.44 8.77
N GLN A 22 -12.83 22.33 10.02
CA GLN A 22 -12.03 22.71 11.19
C GLN A 22 -10.76 21.85 11.36
N MET A 23 -10.87 20.57 11.01
CA MET A 23 -9.81 19.57 11.10
C MET A 23 -9.12 19.34 9.75
N GLY A 24 -9.42 20.15 8.73
CA GLY A 24 -9.05 19.92 7.34
C GLY A 24 -7.54 19.90 7.09
N ARG A 25 -6.75 20.46 8.02
CA ARG A 25 -5.28 20.34 8.03
C ARG A 25 -4.80 18.89 7.95
N TRP A 26 -5.55 17.96 8.56
CA TRP A 26 -5.19 16.54 8.60
C TRP A 26 -5.38 15.82 7.27
N ARG A 27 -6.15 16.38 6.34
CA ARG A 27 -6.22 15.87 4.96
C ARG A 27 -4.94 16.14 4.18
N MET A 28 -4.14 17.10 4.63
CA MET A 28 -2.85 17.46 4.06
C MET A 28 -1.74 17.10 5.06
N ALA A 29 -1.84 15.94 5.70
CA ALA A 29 -0.82 15.47 6.62
C ALA A 29 -0.25 14.16 6.10
N VAL A 30 1.06 14.00 6.25
CA VAL A 30 1.70 12.70 6.04
C VAL A 30 1.53 11.84 7.28
N PHE A 31 0.93 10.68 7.09
CA PHE A 31 0.79 9.66 8.11
C PHE A 31 1.74 8.50 7.84
N GLN A 32 2.27 7.90 8.90
CA GLN A 32 3.15 6.74 8.76
C GLN A 32 2.34 5.45 8.58
N ASP A 33 1.20 5.36 9.26
CA ASP A 33 0.42 4.13 9.34
C ASP A 33 -1.02 4.43 9.82
N VAL A 34 -1.93 3.47 9.69
CA VAL A 34 -3.32 3.58 10.16
C VAL A 34 -3.81 2.25 10.73
N GLN A 35 -4.68 2.31 11.75
CA GLN A 35 -5.35 1.12 12.29
C GLN A 35 -6.82 1.39 12.60
N GLU A 36 -7.67 0.36 12.44
CA GLU A 36 -9.09 0.43 12.79
C GLU A 36 -9.31 0.20 14.29
N SER A 37 -10.32 0.87 14.84
CA SER A 37 -10.75 0.70 16.21
C SER A 37 -11.30 -0.71 16.47
N PHE A 38 -11.23 -1.12 17.73
CA PHE A 38 -11.78 -2.40 18.20
C PHE A 38 -13.29 -2.53 17.92
N ASP A 39 -14.04 -1.43 17.99
CA ASP A 39 -15.48 -1.36 17.68
C ASP A 39 -15.79 -1.03 16.21
N HIS A 40 -14.75 -0.88 15.38
CA HIS A 40 -14.83 -0.61 13.93
C HIS A 40 -15.49 0.72 13.54
N SER A 41 -15.60 1.66 14.49
CA SER A 41 -16.19 2.99 14.28
C SER A 41 -15.20 4.05 13.80
N LYS A 42 -13.89 3.84 14.00
CA LYS A 42 -12.84 4.85 13.77
C LYS A 42 -11.61 4.26 13.11
N LEU A 43 -10.87 5.11 12.41
CA LEU A 43 -9.49 4.86 12.02
C LEU A 43 -8.56 5.79 12.81
N TYR A 44 -7.43 5.26 13.26
CA TYR A 44 -6.38 5.99 13.95
C TYR A 44 -5.17 6.09 13.05
N PHE A 45 -4.90 7.28 12.53
CA PHE A 45 -3.72 7.56 11.74
C PHE A 45 -2.56 7.95 12.65
N LEU A 46 -1.42 7.28 12.51
CA LEU A 46 -0.19 7.59 13.24
C LEU A 46 0.52 8.76 12.55
N TYR A 47 0.54 9.90 13.22
CA TYR A 47 1.11 11.13 12.69
C TYR A 47 2.58 11.31 13.12
N ASP A 48 3.45 11.50 12.13
CA ASP A 48 4.85 11.87 12.30
C ASP A 48 5.07 13.32 11.83
N PRO A 49 5.26 14.28 12.75
CA PRO A 49 5.47 15.68 12.36
C PRO A 49 6.77 15.92 11.58
N VAL A 50 7.78 15.05 11.75
CA VAL A 50 9.07 15.19 11.05
C VAL A 50 8.93 14.72 9.61
N ALA A 51 8.27 13.58 9.37
CA ALA A 51 8.00 13.11 8.01
C ALA A 51 7.10 14.09 7.25
N ASP A 52 6.08 14.64 7.90
CA ASP A 52 5.17 15.61 7.29
C ASP A 52 5.91 16.89 6.86
N GLU A 53 6.77 17.43 7.73
CA GLU A 53 7.60 18.60 7.40
C GLU A 53 8.60 18.31 6.26
N ASN A 54 9.19 17.11 6.24
CA ASN A 54 10.16 16.71 5.23
C ASN A 54 9.54 16.29 3.89
N SER A 55 8.23 16.07 3.84
CA SER A 55 7.54 15.62 2.62
C SER A 55 7.62 16.65 1.49
N GLY A 56 7.60 17.94 1.84
CA GLY A 56 7.58 19.06 0.89
C GLY A 56 6.26 19.23 0.12
N THR A 57 5.35 18.26 0.16
CA THR A 57 4.10 18.25 -0.63
C THR A 57 2.89 18.77 0.15
N THR A 58 2.89 18.61 1.47
CA THR A 58 1.71 18.83 2.30
C THR A 58 1.72 20.17 3.05
N GLY A 59 2.78 20.95 2.88
CA GLY A 59 3.10 22.11 3.73
C GLY A 59 3.87 21.70 5.01
N GLY A 60 4.10 22.66 5.91
CA GLY A 60 4.78 22.37 7.18
C GLY A 60 3.97 21.49 8.13
N ARG A 61 4.57 21.07 9.25
CA ARG A 61 3.93 20.22 10.27
C ARG A 61 2.53 20.72 10.69
N LYS A 62 1.56 19.82 10.84
CA LYS A 62 0.16 20.09 11.25
C LYS A 62 -0.10 19.98 12.75
N GLY A 63 0.79 19.34 13.50
CA GLY A 63 0.61 19.12 14.94
C GLY A 63 1.82 18.46 15.61
N ASN A 64 1.59 17.94 16.82
CA ASN A 64 2.55 17.09 17.52
C ASN A 64 2.32 15.62 17.17
N GLN A 65 3.32 14.78 17.42
CA GLN A 65 3.19 13.32 17.33
C GLN A 65 1.97 12.81 18.10
N GLY A 66 1.18 11.95 17.46
CA GLY A 66 -0.06 11.45 18.04
C GLY A 66 -0.87 10.56 17.09
N LEU A 67 -2.06 10.19 17.55
CA LEU A 67 -3.08 9.59 16.70
C LEU A 67 -4.05 10.66 16.23
N VAL A 68 -4.38 10.65 14.94
CA VAL A 68 -5.43 11.48 14.37
C VAL A 68 -6.62 10.58 14.04
N ILE A 69 -7.77 10.92 14.63
CA ILE A 69 -8.97 10.10 14.58
C ILE A 69 -9.82 10.49 13.37
N PHE A 70 -10.05 9.53 12.49
CA PHE A 70 -11.06 9.60 11.44
C PHE A 70 -12.29 8.81 11.87
N ASP A 71 -13.45 9.45 11.96
CA ASP A 71 -14.72 8.80 12.29
C ASP A 71 -15.35 8.25 11.00
N LEU A 72 -15.58 6.93 10.95
CA LEU A 72 -16.09 6.26 9.75
C LEU A 72 -17.58 6.56 9.49
N TYR A 73 -18.35 6.91 10.53
CA TYR A 73 -19.75 7.27 10.38
C TYR A 73 -19.91 8.71 9.90
N GLN A 74 -19.12 9.63 10.47
CA GLN A 74 -19.12 11.05 10.08
C GLN A 74 -18.28 11.32 8.81
N ARG A 75 -17.39 10.39 8.42
CA ARG A 75 -16.50 10.48 7.26
C ARG A 75 -15.54 11.67 7.31
N CYS A 76 -15.08 12.02 8.50
CA CYS A 76 -14.22 13.17 8.73
C CYS A 76 -13.21 12.95 9.86
N PHE A 77 -12.19 13.80 9.89
CA PHE A 77 -11.29 13.91 11.03
C PHE A 77 -11.97 14.62 12.19
N THR A 78 -11.89 14.03 13.39
CA THR A 78 -12.65 14.52 14.55
C THR A 78 -11.78 14.99 15.70
N ARG A 79 -10.59 14.40 15.88
CA ARG A 79 -9.74 14.66 17.05
C ARG A 79 -8.29 14.24 16.86
N GLU A 80 -7.39 14.84 17.62
CA GLU A 80 -6.01 14.38 17.84
C GLU A 80 -5.84 13.84 19.28
N ILE A 81 -5.09 12.75 19.44
CA ILE A 81 -4.65 12.22 20.73
C ILE A 81 -3.12 12.33 20.76
N PRO A 82 -2.55 13.25 21.57
CA PRO A 82 -1.10 13.37 21.66
C PRO A 82 -0.49 12.11 22.26
N ILE A 83 0.63 11.66 21.69
CA ILE A 83 1.39 10.51 22.18
C ILE A 83 2.82 10.94 22.47
N PHE A 84 3.26 10.73 23.70
CA PHE A 84 4.61 11.04 24.14
C PHE A 84 5.46 9.77 24.19
N CYS A 85 5.84 9.27 23.02
CA CYS A 85 6.86 8.22 22.90
C CYS A 85 8.22 8.86 22.59
N GLU A 86 9.30 8.20 22.99
CA GLU A 86 10.63 8.63 22.56
C GLU A 86 10.87 8.24 21.10
N GLY A 87 11.50 9.15 20.35
CA GLY A 87 11.87 8.95 18.96
C GLY A 87 10.75 9.27 17.98
N THR A 88 11.01 8.97 16.72
CA THR A 88 10.12 9.21 15.58
C THR A 88 9.23 7.99 15.36
N PRO A 89 7.90 8.14 15.34
CA PRO A 89 6.97 7.03 15.16
C PRO A 89 7.09 6.46 13.74
N LYS A 90 6.89 5.14 13.60
CA LYS A 90 7.00 4.43 12.30
C LYS A 90 5.80 3.56 11.98
N PHE A 91 5.34 2.75 12.92
CA PHE A 91 4.23 1.82 12.67
C PHE A 91 3.26 1.76 13.85
N ILE A 92 1.99 1.47 13.57
CA ILE A 92 0.96 1.18 14.56
C ILE A 92 0.32 -0.17 14.27
N PHE A 93 0.21 -1.04 15.28
CA PHE A 93 -0.41 -2.35 15.14
C PHE A 93 -1.58 -2.52 16.11
N ALA A 94 -2.72 -3.01 15.61
CA ALA A 94 -3.92 -3.26 16.41
C ALA A 94 -3.89 -4.63 17.08
N LEU A 95 -3.98 -4.64 18.41
CA LEU A 95 -4.20 -5.88 19.16
C LEU A 95 -5.65 -6.34 19.01
N LYS A 96 -5.86 -7.66 18.90
CA LYS A 96 -7.21 -8.26 18.89
C LYS A 96 -7.86 -8.29 20.28
N CYS A 97 -7.12 -8.00 21.34
CA CYS A 97 -7.68 -7.87 22.69
C CYS A 97 -7.99 -6.39 22.99
N PRO A 98 -9.14 -6.10 23.63
CA PRO A 98 -9.46 -4.74 24.01
C PRO A 98 -8.51 -4.23 25.10
N SER A 99 -8.49 -2.91 25.28
CA SER A 99 -7.90 -2.29 26.46
C SER A 99 -8.69 -2.63 27.73
N SER A 100 -8.15 -2.27 28.89
CA SER A 100 -8.74 -2.61 30.18
C SER A 100 -10.13 -1.97 30.40
N SER A 101 -10.38 -0.80 29.80
CA SER A 101 -11.68 -0.12 29.79
C SER A 101 -12.61 -0.57 28.65
N GLY A 102 -12.19 -1.51 27.81
CA GLY A 102 -12.97 -2.00 26.67
C GLY A 102 -12.79 -1.19 25.38
N GLY A 103 -11.79 -0.31 25.33
CA GLY A 103 -11.37 0.43 24.13
C GLY A 103 -10.38 -0.34 23.25
N SER A 104 -9.70 0.37 22.36
CA SER A 104 -8.67 -0.21 21.48
C SER A 104 -7.30 -0.28 22.16
N SER A 105 -6.49 -1.27 21.82
CA SER A 105 -5.11 -1.40 22.29
C SER A 105 -4.18 -1.48 21.09
N PHE A 106 -3.11 -0.67 21.09
CA PHE A 106 -2.18 -0.57 19.97
C PHE A 106 -0.73 -0.74 20.42
N ILE A 107 0.10 -1.24 19.50
CA ILE A 107 1.55 -1.18 19.61
C ILE A 107 2.06 -0.09 18.67
N ILE A 108 2.86 0.83 19.18
CA ILE A 108 3.53 1.86 18.40
C ILE A 108 5.02 1.55 18.38
N THR A 109 5.61 1.58 17.20
CA THR A 109 7.05 1.47 17.02
C THR A 109 7.64 2.84 16.76
N CYS A 110 8.78 3.13 17.38
CA CYS A 110 9.51 4.37 17.19
C CYS A 110 10.99 4.07 16.91
N THR A 111 11.62 4.95 16.14
CA THR A 111 13.08 4.95 15.95
C THR A 111 13.69 6.11 16.72
N ALA A 112 14.74 5.86 17.50
CA ALA A 112 15.41 6.88 18.28
C ALA A 112 16.93 6.74 18.15
N ASN A 113 17.63 7.87 18.10
CA ASN A 113 19.09 7.89 18.15
C ASN A 113 19.54 7.92 19.61
N ARG A 114 20.16 6.83 20.08
CA ARG A 114 20.74 6.71 21.42
C ARG A 114 22.21 6.38 21.32
N TYR A 115 23.06 7.21 21.91
CA TYR A 115 24.51 6.97 22.00
C TYR A 115 25.19 6.71 20.63
N GLY A 116 24.74 7.41 19.58
CA GLY A 116 25.28 7.24 18.23
C GLY A 116 24.72 6.04 17.45
N HIS A 117 23.77 5.30 18.03
CA HIS A 117 23.09 4.19 17.38
C HIS A 117 21.61 4.49 17.19
N THR A 118 21.08 4.17 16.01
CA THR A 118 19.64 4.15 15.78
C THR A 118 19.05 2.89 16.39
N GLY A 119 18.03 3.05 17.22
CA GLY A 119 17.37 1.99 17.94
C GLY A 119 15.87 1.97 17.71
N LEU A 120 15.29 0.78 17.63
CA LEU A 120 13.85 0.57 17.61
C LEU A 120 13.31 0.40 19.04
N LEU A 121 12.29 1.19 19.35
CA LEU A 121 11.52 1.20 20.59
C LEU A 121 10.09 0.75 20.29
N LEU A 122 9.48 -0.01 21.20
CA LEU A 122 8.10 -0.45 21.09
C LEU A 122 7.33 -0.05 22.34
N TYR A 123 6.17 0.57 22.12
CA TYR A 123 5.28 1.04 23.17
C TYR A 123 3.90 0.43 23.00
N ARG A 124 3.29 -0.01 24.09
CA ARG A 124 1.86 -0.30 24.16
C ARG A 124 1.12 0.95 24.60
N ILE A 125 0.05 1.27 23.89
CA ILE A 125 -0.93 2.28 24.29
C ILE A 125 -2.32 1.64 24.38
N ASN A 126 -3.12 2.14 25.31
CA ASN A 126 -4.48 1.69 25.53
C ASN A 126 -5.40 2.90 25.45
N LEU A 127 -6.48 2.80 24.69
CA LEU A 127 -7.49 3.84 24.58
C LEU A 127 -8.67 3.55 25.51
N THR A 128 -9.33 4.62 25.94
CA THR A 128 -10.62 4.55 26.63
C THR A 128 -11.69 3.89 25.76
N ARG A 129 -12.79 3.43 26.36
CA ARG A 129 -13.91 2.78 25.67
C ARG A 129 -14.46 3.56 24.47
N ASP A 130 -14.51 4.90 24.56
CA ASP A 130 -14.96 5.77 23.47
C ASP A 130 -13.92 5.95 22.35
N GLY A 131 -12.68 5.53 22.57
CA GLY A 131 -11.56 5.67 21.65
C GLY A 131 -10.98 7.09 21.59
N MET A 132 -11.39 8.00 22.48
CA MET A 132 -11.07 9.43 22.33
C MET A 132 -9.93 9.91 23.22
N ASN A 133 -9.46 9.09 24.16
CA ASN A 133 -8.35 9.40 25.07
C ASN A 133 -7.49 8.17 25.35
N LEU A 134 -6.26 8.38 25.81
CA LEU A 134 -5.43 7.32 26.39
C LEU A 134 -5.91 6.97 27.80
N GLU A 135 -5.90 5.69 28.17
CA GLU A 135 -6.12 5.25 29.55
C GLU A 135 -4.97 5.66 30.47
N SER A 136 -3.75 5.65 29.94
CA SER A 136 -2.50 6.00 30.61
C SER A 136 -1.43 6.34 29.57
N GLY A 137 -0.27 6.83 30.02
CA GLY A 137 0.85 7.10 29.12
C GLY A 137 1.37 5.83 28.42
N PRO A 138 2.10 5.97 27.30
CA PRO A 138 2.70 4.84 26.59
C PRO A 138 3.61 4.00 27.49
N ARG A 139 3.46 2.68 27.43
CA ARG A 139 4.26 1.72 28.21
C ARG A 139 5.29 1.03 27.31
N ALA A 140 6.57 1.12 27.63
CA ALA A 140 7.60 0.39 26.89
C ALA A 140 7.40 -1.14 27.00
N LEU A 141 7.53 -1.84 25.88
CA LEU A 141 7.48 -3.31 25.84
C LEU A 141 8.84 -3.96 26.05
N LEU A 142 9.91 -3.26 25.66
CA LEU A 142 11.27 -3.75 25.72
C LEU A 142 12.07 -3.09 26.84
N SER A 143 12.87 -3.89 27.57
CA SER A 143 13.82 -3.35 28.57
C SER A 143 14.97 -2.56 27.93
N ASN A 144 15.35 -2.94 26.71
CA ASN A 144 16.40 -2.30 25.90
C ASN A 144 15.89 -2.10 24.47
N PHE A 145 16.35 -1.05 23.78
CA PHE A 145 16.05 -0.88 22.36
C PHE A 145 16.79 -1.93 21.53
N ILE A 146 16.25 -2.29 20.36
CA ILE A 146 16.94 -3.15 19.40
C ILE A 146 17.67 -2.24 18.41
N THR A 147 18.98 -2.41 18.27
CA THR A 147 19.76 -1.59 17.34
C THR A 147 19.39 -1.94 15.90
N VAL A 148 19.09 -0.92 15.09
CA VAL A 148 18.77 -1.06 13.67
C VAL A 148 19.76 -0.20 12.87
N THR A 149 20.74 -0.84 12.23
CA THR A 149 21.83 -0.14 11.54
C THR A 149 21.56 0.10 10.05
N ASP A 150 20.59 -0.61 9.49
CA ASP A 150 20.26 -0.62 8.06
C ASP A 150 18.74 -0.81 7.91
N THR A 151 18.29 -1.43 6.83
CA THR A 151 16.89 -1.81 6.61
C THR A 151 16.33 -2.66 7.76
N PHE A 152 15.08 -2.37 8.11
CA PHE A 152 14.29 -3.21 9.00
C PHE A 152 12.85 -3.25 8.53
N ILE A 153 12.20 -4.39 8.75
CA ILE A 153 10.76 -4.59 8.52
C ILE A 153 10.14 -4.99 9.86
N VAL A 154 9.00 -4.38 10.19
CA VAL A 154 8.24 -4.71 11.40
C VAL A 154 6.84 -5.08 11.01
N SER A 155 6.37 -6.23 11.48
CA SER A 155 4.99 -6.65 11.25
C SER A 155 4.45 -7.32 12.50
N MET A 156 3.13 -7.36 12.65
CA MET A 156 2.46 -8.01 13.75
C MET A 156 1.85 -9.34 13.30
N ARG A 157 2.06 -10.38 14.10
CA ARG A 157 1.46 -11.69 13.84
C ARG A 157 -0.06 -11.59 13.91
N GLU A 158 -0.74 -12.05 12.87
CA GLU A 158 -2.18 -12.21 12.92
C GLU A 158 -2.60 -13.37 13.85
N ASP A 159 -1.74 -14.37 14.06
CA ASP A 159 -2.05 -15.59 14.79
C ASP A 159 -1.63 -15.58 16.27
N ALA A 160 -0.80 -14.61 16.68
CA ALA A 160 -0.35 -14.45 18.05
C ALA A 160 -0.16 -12.96 18.41
N PRO A 161 -0.27 -12.55 19.68
CA PRO A 161 -0.04 -11.17 20.11
C PRO A 161 1.47 -10.87 20.20
N GLU A 162 2.15 -10.97 19.07
CA GLU A 162 3.59 -10.77 18.93
C GLU A 162 3.89 -9.81 17.77
N VAL A 163 4.82 -8.89 18.00
CA VAL A 163 5.48 -8.15 16.92
C VAL A 163 6.72 -8.93 16.50
N VAL A 164 6.92 -9.07 15.20
CA VAL A 164 8.11 -9.65 14.60
C VAL A 164 8.90 -8.54 13.91
N LEU A 165 10.16 -8.42 14.29
CA LEU A 165 11.11 -7.47 13.71
C LEU A 165 12.14 -8.25 12.91
N MET A 166 12.37 -7.83 11.66
CA MET A 166 13.41 -8.34 10.77
C MET A 166 14.43 -7.23 10.54
N THR A 167 15.72 -7.52 10.73
CA THR A 167 16.79 -6.51 10.63
C THR A 167 17.94 -6.95 9.75
N ALA A 168 18.48 -6.02 8.96
CA ALA A 168 19.80 -6.08 8.33
C ALA A 168 20.90 -5.51 9.27
N PRO A 169 22.20 -5.84 9.08
CA PRO A 169 22.78 -6.66 8.00
C PRO A 169 22.45 -8.16 8.13
N GLY A 170 22.38 -8.84 6.98
CA GLY A 170 21.88 -10.22 6.92
C GLY A 170 20.37 -10.26 7.17
N LEU A 171 19.89 -11.35 7.76
CA LEU A 171 18.50 -11.49 8.19
C LEU A 171 18.45 -12.02 9.61
N THR A 172 18.20 -11.12 10.57
CA THR A 172 17.89 -11.49 11.96
C THR A 172 16.42 -11.24 12.24
N VAL A 173 15.75 -12.23 12.82
CA VAL A 173 14.34 -12.19 13.20
C VAL A 173 14.25 -12.12 14.72
N TRP A 174 13.46 -11.17 15.23
CA TRP A 174 13.18 -10.96 16.65
C TRP A 174 11.68 -11.13 16.88
N ARG A 175 11.30 -11.83 17.94
CA ARG A 175 9.90 -11.99 18.36
C ARG A 175 9.68 -11.28 19.68
N ILE A 176 8.70 -10.40 19.74
CA ILE A 176 8.46 -9.53 20.88
C ILE A 176 7.02 -9.72 21.33
N SER A 177 6.81 -10.01 22.62
CA SER A 177 5.47 -10.15 23.19
C SER A 177 4.81 -8.79 23.34
N CYS A 178 3.52 -8.69 22.98
CA CYS A 178 2.73 -7.47 23.12
C CYS A 178 1.88 -7.44 24.40
N LEU A 179 1.79 -8.56 25.14
CA LEU A 179 0.95 -8.70 26.33
C LEU A 179 1.71 -8.62 27.65
N THR A 180 3.00 -8.27 27.61
CA THR A 180 3.80 -8.13 28.83
C THR A 180 3.38 -6.88 29.61
N GLU A 181 3.29 -7.03 30.94
CA GLU A 181 2.91 -5.94 31.85
C GLU A 181 4.09 -5.01 32.19
N LEU A 182 5.32 -5.54 32.12
CA LEU A 182 6.55 -4.80 32.36
C LEU A 182 7.48 -4.93 31.14
N PRO A 183 8.35 -3.94 30.89
CA PRO A 183 9.36 -4.03 29.84
C PRO A 183 10.21 -5.29 30.00
N SER A 184 10.37 -6.05 28.92
CA SER A 184 11.03 -7.36 28.92
C SER A 184 12.02 -7.53 27.76
N SER A 185 12.81 -8.60 27.77
CA SER A 185 13.59 -8.97 26.58
C SER A 185 12.69 -9.58 25.50
N PRO A 186 13.09 -9.57 24.22
CA PRO A 186 12.40 -10.32 23.18
C PRO A 186 12.19 -11.78 23.59
N ILE A 187 11.06 -12.39 23.18
CA ILE A 187 10.75 -13.82 23.38
C ILE A 187 11.90 -14.66 22.81
N GLU A 188 12.37 -14.27 21.62
CA GLU A 188 13.38 -14.99 20.88
C GLU A 188 14.06 -14.08 19.85
N SER A 189 15.30 -14.42 19.48
CA SER A 189 15.95 -13.92 18.28
C SER A 189 16.73 -15.03 17.59
N PHE A 190 16.79 -14.98 16.26
CA PHE A 190 17.60 -15.90 15.47
C PHE A 190 18.02 -15.28 14.14
N SER A 191 19.16 -15.73 13.60
CA SER A 191 19.62 -15.31 12.28
C SER A 191 19.43 -16.42 11.25
N VAL A 192 19.09 -16.05 10.02
CA VAL A 192 18.90 -16.97 8.90
C VAL A 192 20.18 -16.97 8.06
N SER A 193 20.86 -18.12 8.03
CA SER A 193 22.16 -18.24 7.35
C SER A 193 22.04 -18.00 5.84
N GLY A 194 22.89 -17.11 5.30
CA GLY A 194 22.96 -16.82 3.87
C GLY A 194 21.84 -15.93 3.31
N ALA A 195 20.92 -15.46 4.16
CA ALA A 195 19.88 -14.51 3.77
C ALA A 195 20.28 -13.07 4.13
N ASP A 196 19.87 -12.13 3.28
CA ASP A 196 20.01 -10.69 3.51
C ASP A 196 18.64 -10.04 3.30
N LEU A 197 18.19 -9.24 4.27
CA LEU A 197 16.91 -8.53 4.20
C LEU A 197 16.87 -7.56 3.01
N ASN A 198 18.01 -6.99 2.61
CA ASN A 198 18.11 -6.01 1.52
C ASN A 198 17.82 -6.59 0.12
N HIS A 199 17.64 -7.91 -0.01
CA HIS A 199 17.31 -8.56 -1.29
C HIS A 199 15.80 -8.61 -1.58
N TYR A 200 14.97 -8.30 -0.60
CA TYR A 200 13.52 -8.43 -0.71
C TYR A 200 12.87 -7.07 -0.93
N TYR A 201 11.76 -7.08 -1.65
CA TYR A 201 10.93 -5.89 -1.84
C TYR A 201 10.21 -5.54 -0.54
N ASP A 202 9.62 -6.55 0.12
CA ASP A 202 8.95 -6.42 1.42
C ASP A 202 8.78 -7.79 2.10
N ALA A 203 8.22 -7.84 3.31
CA ALA A 203 7.95 -9.07 4.04
C ALA A 203 6.69 -9.01 4.91
N TYR A 204 5.85 -10.03 4.75
CA TYR A 204 4.55 -10.11 5.42
C TYR A 204 4.39 -11.33 6.31
N LEU A 205 3.52 -11.23 7.32
CA LEU A 205 3.24 -12.31 8.26
C LEU A 205 1.87 -12.90 8.02
N SER A 206 1.80 -14.21 7.76
CA SER A 206 0.54 -14.92 7.77
C SER A 206 0.70 -16.33 8.31
N GLN A 207 -0.27 -16.77 9.12
CA GLN A 207 -0.33 -18.14 9.64
C GLN A 207 1.00 -18.67 10.25
N GLY A 208 1.71 -17.82 11.02
CA GLY A 208 2.95 -18.20 11.70
C GLY A 208 4.20 -18.25 10.82
N LYS A 209 4.12 -17.71 9.60
CA LYS A 209 5.21 -17.67 8.62
C LYS A 209 5.48 -16.25 8.15
N ILE A 210 6.72 -16.01 7.75
CA ILE A 210 7.15 -14.80 7.05
C ILE A 210 7.22 -15.12 5.56
N TYR A 211 6.61 -14.25 4.75
CA TYR A 211 6.59 -14.29 3.30
C TYR A 211 7.31 -13.07 2.76
N PHE A 212 8.54 -13.25 2.29
CA PHE A 212 9.33 -12.20 1.65
C PHE A 212 8.96 -12.12 0.17
N LEU A 213 8.57 -10.93 -0.28
CA LEU A 213 8.32 -10.62 -1.67
C LEU A 213 9.64 -10.30 -2.37
N SER A 214 9.79 -10.79 -3.60
CA SER A 214 11.01 -10.63 -4.35
C SER A 214 11.11 -9.24 -4.97
N GLN A 215 12.35 -8.77 -5.16
CA GLN A 215 12.65 -7.56 -5.90
C GLN A 215 13.41 -7.90 -7.19
N SER A 216 13.13 -7.17 -8.27
CA SER A 216 13.99 -7.19 -9.47
C SER A 216 15.24 -6.33 -9.24
N PRO A 217 16.32 -6.49 -10.03
CA PRO A 217 17.58 -5.78 -9.80
C PRO A 217 17.47 -4.25 -9.93
N ASP A 218 16.43 -3.75 -10.58
CA ASP A 218 16.11 -2.33 -10.74
C ASP A 218 15.17 -1.79 -9.65
N GLY A 219 14.85 -2.61 -8.65
CA GLY A 219 14.10 -2.22 -7.47
C GLY A 219 12.59 -2.42 -7.54
N HIS A 220 12.03 -2.91 -8.66
CA HIS A 220 10.59 -3.16 -8.76
C HIS A 220 10.18 -4.44 -8.03
N PHE A 221 8.89 -4.51 -7.70
CA PHE A 221 8.28 -5.73 -7.19
C PHE A 221 8.34 -6.86 -8.23
N ASP A 222 8.94 -7.99 -7.87
CA ASP A 222 8.96 -9.25 -8.65
C ASP A 222 7.86 -10.19 -8.14
N HIS A 223 6.75 -10.26 -8.88
CA HIS A 223 5.58 -11.08 -8.57
C HIS A 223 5.80 -12.59 -8.79
N SER A 224 6.91 -13.00 -9.42
CA SER A 224 7.08 -14.38 -9.90
C SER A 224 7.41 -15.39 -8.81
N ARG A 225 7.87 -14.93 -7.64
CA ARG A 225 8.26 -15.83 -6.54
C ARG A 225 8.16 -15.17 -5.17
N VAL A 226 7.92 -15.99 -4.17
CA VAL A 226 7.86 -15.60 -2.75
C VAL A 226 8.82 -16.49 -1.96
N HIS A 227 9.54 -15.92 -1.01
CA HIS A 227 10.41 -16.68 -0.11
C HIS A 227 9.74 -16.84 1.25
N VAL A 228 9.67 -18.06 1.74
CA VAL A 228 8.90 -18.41 2.93
C VAL A 228 9.85 -18.87 4.03
N LEU A 229 9.65 -18.32 5.22
CA LEU A 229 10.38 -18.67 6.43
C LEU A 229 9.40 -19.01 7.54
N GLU A 230 9.54 -20.18 8.13
CA GLU A 230 8.78 -20.52 9.34
C GLU A 230 9.39 -19.82 10.55
N ILE A 231 8.56 -19.12 11.32
CA ILE A 231 8.98 -18.37 12.51
C ILE A 231 9.35 -19.33 13.64
N THR A 232 8.63 -20.45 13.71
CA THR A 232 8.86 -21.56 14.64
C THR A 232 9.25 -22.81 13.86
N GLY A 233 10.15 -23.63 14.43
CA GLY A 233 10.55 -24.89 13.78
C GLY A 233 11.74 -24.74 12.82
N GLN A 234 11.58 -25.21 11.58
CA GLN A 234 12.68 -25.28 10.61
C GLN A 234 12.96 -23.89 10.02
N ARG A 235 13.88 -23.15 10.63
CA ARG A 235 14.31 -21.79 10.27
C ARG A 235 15.12 -21.71 8.97
N LYS A 236 14.60 -22.33 7.92
CA LYS A 236 15.19 -22.34 6.58
C LYS A 236 14.26 -21.61 5.64
N LEU A 237 14.85 -20.71 4.86
CA LEU A 237 14.16 -20.05 3.78
C LEU A 237 13.95 -21.04 2.63
N HIS A 238 12.73 -21.11 2.11
CA HIS A 238 12.42 -21.82 0.87
C HIS A 238 11.75 -20.87 -0.12
N THR A 239 12.00 -21.05 -1.40
CA THR A 239 11.42 -20.20 -2.46
C THR A 239 10.30 -20.96 -3.14
N VAL A 240 9.16 -20.29 -3.34
CA VAL A 240 8.01 -20.83 -4.06
C VAL A 240 7.73 -19.95 -5.27
N MET A 241 7.57 -20.57 -6.43
CA MET A 241 7.21 -19.85 -7.65
C MET A 241 5.70 -19.58 -7.64
N CYS A 242 5.33 -18.34 -7.96
CA CYS A 242 3.95 -17.93 -8.10
C CYS A 242 3.46 -18.19 -9.53
N SER A 243 2.23 -18.69 -9.64
CA SER A 243 1.56 -18.86 -10.93
C SER A 243 0.65 -17.67 -11.22
N PRO A 244 0.51 -17.25 -12.50
CA PRO A 244 -0.42 -16.19 -12.87
C PRO A 244 -1.88 -16.64 -12.74
N ASP A 245 -2.79 -15.66 -12.71
CA ASP A 245 -4.21 -15.87 -12.96
C ASP A 245 -4.39 -16.49 -14.36
N PRO A 246 -5.07 -17.65 -14.49
CA PRO A 246 -5.22 -18.33 -15.78
C PRO A 246 -5.94 -17.49 -16.86
N VAL A 247 -6.73 -16.50 -16.47
CA VAL A 247 -7.53 -15.66 -17.37
C VAL A 247 -6.89 -14.29 -17.56
N ARG A 248 -6.36 -13.69 -16.48
CA ARG A 248 -5.94 -12.29 -16.46
C ARG A 248 -4.42 -12.08 -16.38
N GLY A 249 -3.64 -13.14 -16.21
CA GLY A 249 -2.18 -13.06 -16.11
C GLY A 249 -1.72 -12.70 -14.70
N ALA A 250 -0.64 -11.92 -14.59
CA ALA A 250 -0.06 -11.53 -13.30
C ALA A 250 0.03 -10.01 -13.18
N PRO A 251 0.21 -9.46 -11.97
CA PRO A 251 0.48 -8.04 -11.80
C PRO A 251 1.70 -7.62 -12.63
N CYS A 252 1.57 -6.57 -13.43
CA CYS A 252 2.75 -5.98 -14.08
C CYS A 252 3.74 -5.44 -13.03
N ALA A 253 5.02 -5.38 -13.42
CA ALA A 253 6.06 -4.71 -12.63
C ALA A 253 5.68 -3.24 -12.41
N ARG A 254 5.79 -2.78 -11.16
CA ARG A 254 5.31 -1.48 -10.69
C ARG A 254 6.08 -1.04 -9.46
N LYS A 255 6.08 0.26 -9.18
CA LYS A 255 6.62 0.86 -7.94
C LYS A 255 5.48 1.35 -7.07
N GLN A 256 5.76 1.58 -5.79
CA GLN A 256 4.83 2.24 -4.85
C GLN A 256 3.44 1.58 -4.83
N ALA A 257 3.39 0.27 -5.06
CA ALA A 257 2.15 -0.48 -4.90
C ALA A 257 1.87 -0.64 -3.41
N ALA A 258 0.61 -0.54 -3.04
CA ALA A 258 0.18 -0.85 -1.70
C ALA A 258 0.12 -2.37 -1.55
N ILE A 259 0.75 -2.92 -0.52
CA ILE A 259 0.77 -4.35 -0.27
C ILE A 259 0.52 -4.58 1.21
N ASP A 260 -0.26 -5.61 1.54
CA ASP A 260 -0.47 -6.07 2.92
C ASP A 260 -0.90 -7.54 2.91
N SER A 261 -0.81 -8.23 4.04
CA SER A 261 -1.24 -9.62 4.20
C SER A 261 -2.39 -9.78 5.17
N VAL A 262 -3.25 -10.75 4.87
CA VAL A 262 -4.38 -11.09 5.75
C VAL A 262 -4.83 -12.52 5.51
N ALA A 263 -4.94 -13.29 6.59
CA ALA A 263 -5.60 -14.59 6.68
C ALA A 263 -5.27 -15.58 5.54
N GLY A 264 -4.00 -15.69 5.17
CA GLY A 264 -3.53 -16.60 4.10
C GLY A 264 -3.44 -15.98 2.71
N TYR A 265 -3.54 -14.65 2.60
CA TYR A 265 -3.43 -13.93 1.34
C TYR A 265 -2.43 -12.77 1.48
N ILE A 266 -1.79 -12.41 0.37
CA ILE A 266 -1.13 -11.10 0.21
C ILE A 266 -1.93 -10.34 -0.84
N LEU A 267 -2.36 -9.13 -0.48
CA LEU A 267 -3.09 -8.19 -1.32
C LEU A 267 -2.13 -7.21 -1.96
N LEU A 268 -2.40 -6.81 -3.20
CA LEU A 268 -1.69 -5.76 -3.90
C LEU A 268 -2.70 -4.81 -4.52
N ALA A 269 -2.51 -3.50 -4.35
CA ALA A 269 -3.37 -2.48 -4.91
C ALA A 269 -2.55 -1.37 -5.57
N GLY A 270 -2.92 -1.01 -6.80
CA GLY A 270 -2.39 0.16 -7.48
C GLY A 270 -0.90 0.14 -7.72
N GLY A 271 -0.27 1.28 -7.49
CA GLY A 271 1.14 1.55 -7.80
C GLY A 271 1.31 2.32 -9.10
N GLU A 272 2.57 2.55 -9.45
CA GLU A 272 2.96 3.43 -10.54
C GLU A 272 3.87 2.72 -11.54
N ILE A 273 3.69 3.06 -12.81
CA ILE A 273 4.58 2.67 -13.90
C ILE A 273 5.12 3.94 -14.54
N SER A 274 6.44 4.06 -14.62
CA SER A 274 7.11 5.16 -15.32
C SER A 274 7.27 4.82 -16.79
N TYR A 275 6.77 5.69 -17.67
CA TYR A 275 6.91 5.61 -19.13
C TYR A 275 7.54 6.91 -19.65
N ASP A 276 8.79 6.88 -20.11
CA ASP A 276 9.45 7.98 -20.84
C ASP A 276 9.21 9.40 -20.27
N GLY A 277 9.27 9.54 -18.94
CA GLY A 277 9.07 10.81 -18.23
C GLY A 277 7.62 11.10 -17.77
N SER A 278 6.67 10.24 -18.11
CA SER A 278 5.31 10.23 -17.58
C SER A 278 5.12 9.11 -16.55
N VAL A 279 4.18 9.29 -15.63
CA VAL A 279 3.82 8.30 -14.61
C VAL A 279 2.37 7.90 -14.83
N SER A 280 2.12 6.60 -14.99
CA SER A 280 0.79 6.02 -15.06
C SER A 280 0.46 5.36 -13.73
N ARG A 281 -0.60 5.83 -13.08
CA ARG A 281 -1.11 5.28 -11.82
C ARG A 281 -2.10 4.16 -12.11
N LEU A 282 -1.92 3.03 -11.44
CA LEU A 282 -2.74 1.84 -11.60
C LEU A 282 -3.91 1.87 -10.62
N VAL A 283 -5.05 1.29 -11.02
CA VAL A 283 -6.28 1.24 -10.23
C VAL A 283 -6.72 -0.18 -9.90
N ASP A 284 -5.91 -1.18 -10.29
CA ASP A 284 -6.22 -2.59 -10.17
C ASP A 284 -5.92 -3.14 -8.77
N TYR A 285 -6.56 -4.26 -8.46
CA TYR A 285 -6.34 -5.03 -7.25
C TYR A 285 -6.01 -6.48 -7.58
N TRP A 286 -5.07 -7.04 -6.83
CA TRP A 286 -4.64 -8.42 -6.95
C TRP A 286 -4.56 -9.05 -5.56
N PHE A 287 -4.65 -10.37 -5.51
CA PHE A 287 -4.17 -11.12 -4.37
C PHE A 287 -3.42 -12.37 -4.83
N VAL A 288 -2.51 -12.85 -3.98
CA VAL A 288 -1.96 -14.20 -4.07
C VAL A 288 -2.45 -15.01 -2.88
N ASP A 289 -3.01 -16.19 -3.17
CA ASP A 289 -3.39 -17.17 -2.16
C ASP A 289 -2.14 -17.93 -1.71
N LEU A 290 -1.78 -17.84 -0.43
CA LEU A 290 -0.54 -18.41 0.11
C LEU A 290 -0.60 -19.94 0.31
N SER A 291 -1.75 -20.57 0.05
CA SER A 291 -1.88 -22.03 0.01
C SER A 291 -1.60 -22.60 -1.38
N THR A 292 -1.89 -21.84 -2.44
CA THR A 292 -1.73 -22.28 -3.84
C THR A 292 -0.64 -21.52 -4.59
N PHE A 293 -0.21 -20.36 -4.08
CA PHE A 293 0.70 -19.40 -4.72
C PHE A 293 0.23 -18.96 -6.10
N ILE A 294 -1.08 -18.86 -6.30
CA ILE A 294 -1.71 -18.38 -7.54
C ILE A 294 -2.15 -16.93 -7.35
N TRP A 295 -1.69 -16.05 -8.24
CA TRP A 295 -2.20 -14.69 -8.36
C TRP A 295 -3.61 -14.70 -8.94
N GLN A 296 -4.48 -13.85 -8.42
CA GLN A 296 -5.82 -13.61 -8.96
C GLN A 296 -6.07 -12.11 -9.00
N GLN A 297 -6.58 -11.62 -10.13
CA GLN A 297 -7.02 -10.23 -10.20
C GLN A 297 -8.42 -10.13 -9.62
N ILE A 298 -8.62 -9.16 -8.74
CA ILE A 298 -9.95 -8.86 -8.22
C ILE A 298 -10.70 -8.03 -9.28
N PRO A 299 -11.92 -8.40 -9.68
CA PRO A 299 -12.70 -7.68 -10.70
C PRO A 299 -13.36 -6.42 -10.10
N ALA A 300 -12.56 -5.55 -9.51
CA ALA A 300 -12.93 -4.23 -9.01
C ALA A 300 -11.75 -3.28 -9.27
N GLU A 301 -12.03 -1.97 -9.29
CA GLU A 301 -11.01 -0.95 -9.50
C GLU A 301 -11.17 0.15 -8.45
N MET A 302 -10.07 0.84 -8.16
CA MET A 302 -10.13 2.08 -7.38
C MET A 302 -10.94 3.13 -8.15
N PRO A 303 -11.89 3.82 -7.49
CA PRO A 303 -12.64 4.90 -8.12
C PRO A 303 -11.75 6.11 -8.44
N ILE A 304 -10.59 6.22 -7.78
CA ILE A 304 -9.60 7.28 -7.97
C ILE A 304 -8.18 6.68 -7.92
N PRO A 305 -7.28 7.06 -8.84
CA PRO A 305 -5.89 6.63 -8.76
C PRO A 305 -5.16 7.39 -7.66
N LEU A 306 -4.69 6.66 -6.65
CA LEU A 306 -3.96 7.24 -5.52
C LEU A 306 -2.45 7.33 -5.81
N ILE A 307 -1.81 8.33 -5.22
CA ILE A 307 -0.36 8.50 -5.15
C ILE A 307 0.12 7.78 -3.88
N GLU A 308 1.18 6.98 -4.01
CA GLU A 308 1.78 6.22 -2.90
C GLU A 308 0.73 5.51 -2.03
N PRO A 309 -0.16 4.70 -2.65
CA PRO A 309 -1.20 4.02 -1.89
C PRO A 309 -0.60 3.09 -0.84
N ARG A 310 -1.28 2.97 0.29
CA ARG A 310 -0.98 2.08 1.41
C ARG A 310 -2.20 1.24 1.76
N LEU A 311 -1.98 -0.01 2.11
CA LEU A 311 -3.02 -0.95 2.51
C LEU A 311 -2.96 -1.18 4.01
N THR A 312 -4.14 -1.37 4.60
CA THR A 312 -4.28 -1.79 5.99
C THR A 312 -5.42 -2.80 6.07
N ALA A 313 -5.06 -4.07 6.27
CA ALA A 313 -5.96 -5.14 6.60
C ALA A 313 -6.21 -5.18 8.11
N THR A 314 -7.48 -5.15 8.51
CA THR A 314 -7.85 -4.97 9.92
C THR A 314 -8.36 -6.25 10.55
N ASN A 315 -8.40 -6.25 11.89
CA ASN A 315 -8.95 -7.35 12.68
C ASN A 315 -10.45 -7.61 12.40
N SER A 316 -11.19 -6.66 11.80
CA SER A 316 -12.58 -6.87 11.37
C SER A 316 -12.70 -7.66 10.07
N GLY A 317 -11.61 -7.78 9.30
CA GLY A 317 -11.63 -8.26 7.92
C GLY A 317 -11.96 -7.17 6.90
N SER A 318 -12.03 -5.90 7.34
CA SER A 318 -12.05 -4.77 6.42
C SER A 318 -10.65 -4.50 5.89
N ILE A 319 -10.57 -3.97 4.67
CA ILE A 319 -9.32 -3.47 4.09
C ILE A 319 -9.51 -2.00 3.81
N TYR A 320 -8.58 -1.18 4.28
CA TYR A 320 -8.53 0.24 3.97
C TYR A 320 -7.35 0.50 3.05
N LEU A 321 -7.61 1.17 1.94
CA LEU A 321 -6.60 1.67 1.03
C LEU A 321 -6.59 3.19 1.13
N TRP A 322 -5.43 3.77 1.39
CA TRP A 322 -5.31 5.20 1.60
C TRP A 322 -4.06 5.74 0.94
N GLY A 323 -4.09 7.00 0.57
CA GLY A 323 -2.99 7.62 -0.16
C GLY A 323 -3.35 9.02 -0.63
N ASP A 324 -2.39 9.67 -1.26
CA ASP A 324 -2.53 11.04 -1.70
C ASP A 324 -3.31 11.12 -3.01
N PHE A 325 -3.96 12.27 -3.20
CA PHE A 325 -4.70 12.59 -4.41
C PHE A 325 -4.49 14.06 -4.77
N ASP A 326 -4.09 14.32 -6.01
CA ASP A 326 -3.60 15.62 -6.47
C ASP A 326 -4.65 16.45 -7.24
N GLN A 327 -5.89 15.96 -7.38
CA GLN A 327 -6.94 16.72 -8.06
C GLN A 327 -7.66 17.70 -7.10
N PRO A 328 -7.98 18.93 -7.55
CA PRO A 328 -8.61 19.95 -6.71
C PRO A 328 -9.97 19.52 -6.13
N MET A 329 -10.15 19.60 -4.81
CA MET A 329 -11.44 19.31 -4.18
C MET A 329 -12.25 20.59 -3.90
N PRO A 330 -13.57 20.61 -4.19
CA PRO A 330 -14.42 21.76 -3.86
C PRO A 330 -14.36 22.11 -2.36
N GLY A 331 -14.08 23.39 -2.05
CA GLY A 331 -14.04 23.90 -0.68
C GLY A 331 -12.75 23.60 0.10
N MET A 332 -11.75 22.99 -0.54
CA MET A 332 -10.47 22.65 0.08
C MET A 332 -9.33 23.52 -0.44
N PRO A 333 -8.25 23.73 0.35
CA PRO A 333 -7.03 24.37 -0.14
C PRO A 333 -6.40 23.57 -1.29
N ASN A 334 -5.70 24.23 -2.22
CA ASN A 334 -4.91 23.52 -3.23
C ASN A 334 -3.79 22.70 -2.56
N GLY A 335 -3.60 21.46 -3.00
CA GLY A 335 -2.55 20.56 -2.51
C GLY A 335 -2.85 19.10 -2.82
N THR A 336 -2.03 18.18 -2.31
CA THR A 336 -2.40 16.77 -2.25
C THR A 336 -3.28 16.52 -1.03
N HIS A 337 -4.26 15.65 -1.19
CA HIS A 337 -5.21 15.31 -0.16
C HIS A 337 -5.27 13.81 0.09
N LEU A 338 -5.26 13.43 1.35
CA LEU A 338 -5.51 12.06 1.75
C LEU A 338 -6.92 11.62 1.36
N ARG A 339 -6.99 10.50 0.65
CA ARG A 339 -8.21 9.74 0.39
C ARG A 339 -8.14 8.40 1.08
N ILE A 340 -9.30 7.90 1.48
CA ILE A 340 -9.45 6.64 2.21
C ILE A 340 -10.56 5.87 1.51
N LEU A 341 -10.20 4.72 0.96
CA LEU A 341 -11.08 3.78 0.30
C LEU A 341 -11.27 2.58 1.23
N LYS A 342 -12.52 2.21 1.50
CA LYS A 342 -12.86 0.98 2.21
C LYS A 342 -13.19 -0.10 1.18
N ILE A 343 -12.41 -1.17 1.20
CA ILE A 343 -12.61 -2.33 0.34
C ILE A 343 -13.27 -3.44 1.15
N THR A 344 -14.44 -3.89 0.69
CA THR A 344 -15.23 -4.95 1.32
C THR A 344 -15.58 -6.06 0.32
N GLY A 345 -16.11 -7.18 0.79
CA GLY A 345 -16.39 -8.35 -0.04
C GLY A 345 -15.43 -9.53 0.17
N PHE A 346 -14.37 -9.31 0.95
CA PHE A 346 -13.46 -10.34 1.46
C PHE A 346 -13.99 -11.01 2.73
N GLY A 347 -15.30 -11.13 2.92
CA GLY A 347 -15.91 -11.50 4.21
C GLY A 347 -15.47 -12.88 4.75
N SER A 348 -14.93 -13.75 3.91
CA SER A 348 -14.31 -15.03 4.31
C SER A 348 -12.85 -14.91 4.76
N ILE A 349 -12.21 -13.77 4.52
CA ILE A 349 -10.81 -13.47 4.80
C ILE A 349 -10.73 -12.61 6.06
N LYS A 350 -11.06 -13.22 7.19
CA LYS A 350 -10.89 -12.60 8.51
C LYS A 350 -9.76 -13.30 9.26
N PRO A 351 -8.81 -12.57 9.84
CA PRO A 351 -7.80 -13.16 10.72
C PRO A 351 -8.47 -13.95 11.87
N PRO A 352 -8.05 -15.19 12.15
CA PRO A 352 -8.63 -15.96 13.26
C PRO A 352 -8.35 -15.28 14.61
N PRO A 353 -9.21 -15.43 15.63
CA PRO A 353 -8.87 -15.08 17.01
C PRO A 353 -7.59 -15.81 17.47
N TYR A 354 -6.82 -15.22 18.39
CA TYR A 354 -5.57 -15.84 18.87
C TYR A 354 -5.78 -17.26 19.43
N ASP A 355 -6.87 -17.48 20.17
CA ASP A 355 -7.18 -18.79 20.76
C ASP A 355 -7.51 -19.86 19.71
N GLU A 356 -8.07 -19.47 18.56
CA GLU A 356 -8.32 -20.40 17.45
C GLU A 356 -7.06 -20.67 16.64
N ALA A 357 -6.25 -19.64 16.43
CA ALA A 357 -5.04 -19.72 15.63
C ALA A 357 -4.01 -20.66 16.28
N SER A 358 -3.88 -20.62 17.61
CA SER A 358 -2.99 -21.50 18.39
C SER A 358 -3.27 -23.01 18.23
N LYS A 359 -4.45 -23.39 17.75
CA LYS A 359 -4.87 -24.79 17.54
C LYS A 359 -4.62 -25.29 16.12
N LYS A 360 -4.30 -24.43 15.16
CA LYS A 360 -4.06 -24.82 13.78
C LYS A 360 -2.67 -25.46 13.63
N PRO A 361 -2.54 -26.57 12.88
CA PRO A 361 -1.22 -27.10 12.53
C PRO A 361 -0.41 -26.05 11.74
N THR A 362 0.84 -25.84 12.10
CA THR A 362 1.73 -24.84 11.47
C THR A 362 2.37 -25.30 10.16
N SER A 363 2.26 -26.59 9.82
CA SER A 363 2.92 -27.19 8.65
C SER A 363 1.91 -27.55 7.55
N PRO A 364 1.92 -26.87 6.38
CA PRO A 364 1.26 -27.34 5.16
C PRO A 364 2.06 -28.49 4.54
N PRO A 365 1.47 -29.28 3.62
CA PRO A 365 2.18 -30.36 2.96
C PRO A 365 3.12 -29.78 1.90
N PHE A 366 4.31 -29.31 2.31
CA PHE A 366 5.35 -29.05 1.33
C PHE A 366 5.88 -30.39 0.83
N ILE A 367 5.80 -30.60 -0.48
CA ILE A 367 6.70 -31.51 -1.17
C ILE A 367 8.02 -30.72 -1.30
N PRO A 368 9.11 -31.12 -0.61
CA PRO A 368 10.38 -30.41 -0.72
C PRO A 368 10.83 -30.48 -2.19
N GLN A 369 10.90 -29.35 -2.87
CA GLN A 369 11.71 -29.26 -4.09
C GLN A 369 13.17 -29.24 -3.66
N GLU A 370 14.00 -30.01 -4.36
CA GLU A 370 15.40 -30.26 -4.02
C GLU A 370 16.21 -28.97 -3.85
N PRO A 371 17.26 -28.98 -3.00
CA PRO A 371 18.10 -27.81 -2.80
C PRO A 371 18.67 -27.35 -4.13
N TYR A 372 18.63 -26.03 -4.37
CA TYR A 372 19.38 -25.43 -5.46
C TYR A 372 20.86 -25.90 -5.38
N PRO A 373 21.50 -26.26 -6.51
CA PRO A 373 22.91 -26.58 -6.49
C PRO A 373 23.67 -25.34 -6.02
N THR A 374 24.25 -25.44 -4.83
CA THR A 374 25.29 -24.54 -4.33
C THR A 374 26.49 -24.66 -5.25
N ASN A 375 26.57 -23.82 -6.28
CA ASN A 375 27.83 -23.63 -6.99
C ASN A 375 28.63 -22.52 -6.29
N PRO A 376 29.96 -22.70 -6.16
CA PRO A 376 30.78 -21.92 -5.25
C PRO A 376 31.23 -20.61 -5.90
N VAL A 377 31.29 -19.56 -5.07
CA VAL A 377 32.31 -18.49 -5.09
C VAL A 377 32.86 -18.12 -6.47
N ASP A 378 32.00 -17.64 -7.36
CA ASP A 378 32.36 -16.75 -8.46
C ASP A 378 31.10 -15.97 -8.85
N GLY A 379 31.19 -14.63 -8.85
CA GLY A 379 30.09 -13.67 -8.77
C GLY A 379 29.13 -13.58 -9.97
N SER A 380 28.63 -14.70 -10.49
CA SER A 380 27.56 -14.75 -11.48
C SER A 380 26.23 -15.13 -10.82
N PHE A 381 25.32 -14.15 -10.69
CA PHE A 381 23.93 -14.38 -10.26
C PHE A 381 23.25 -15.40 -11.19
N PRO A 382 22.40 -16.32 -10.66
CA PRO A 382 21.58 -17.18 -11.50
C PRO A 382 20.66 -16.30 -12.36
N SER A 383 20.73 -16.51 -13.68
CA SER A 383 20.03 -15.72 -14.69
C SER A 383 18.53 -15.61 -14.39
N TYR A 384 18.02 -14.38 -14.31
CA TYR A 384 16.58 -14.14 -14.31
C TYR A 384 15.96 -14.78 -15.57
N PRO A 385 14.75 -15.38 -15.47
CA PRO A 385 14.00 -15.69 -16.67
C PRO A 385 13.82 -14.39 -17.46
N SER A 386 14.23 -14.41 -18.73
CA SER A 386 14.11 -13.27 -19.65
C SER A 386 12.64 -12.89 -19.79
N LEU A 387 12.18 -11.94 -18.97
CA LEU A 387 10.96 -11.19 -19.22
C LEU A 387 11.17 -10.49 -20.56
N GLY A 388 10.43 -10.91 -21.59
CA GLY A 388 10.66 -10.60 -23.01
C GLY A 388 10.51 -9.13 -23.40
N PHE A 389 11.32 -8.25 -22.82
CA PHE A 389 11.49 -6.88 -23.25
C PHE A 389 12.66 -6.83 -24.24
N MET A 390 12.34 -6.77 -25.53
CA MET A 390 13.32 -6.45 -26.57
C MET A 390 13.91 -5.05 -26.27
N PRO A 391 15.25 -4.90 -26.19
CA PRO A 391 15.86 -3.59 -26.15
C PRO A 391 15.74 -2.95 -27.53
N GLY A 392 15.29 -1.70 -27.57
CA GLY A 392 15.00 -0.95 -28.79
C GLY A 392 16.14 -0.98 -29.80
N ARG A 393 15.81 -1.29 -31.06
CA ARG A 393 16.72 -1.13 -32.18
C ARG A 393 16.11 -0.15 -33.19
N ASN A 394 16.65 1.06 -33.18
CA ASN A 394 16.63 1.97 -34.32
C ASN A 394 17.12 1.22 -35.57
N THR A 395 16.36 1.29 -36.68
CA THR A 395 16.83 1.69 -38.02
C THR A 395 15.74 1.43 -39.08
N SER A 396 15.16 2.53 -39.58
CA SER A 396 14.88 2.86 -40.98
C SER A 396 14.58 1.76 -42.03
N SER A 397 13.48 2.01 -42.76
CA SER A 397 13.20 1.72 -44.18
C SER A 397 12.27 0.54 -44.55
N MET A 398 11.00 0.92 -44.77
CA MET A 398 10.17 0.68 -45.97
C MET A 398 10.15 -0.70 -46.69
N ALA A 399 8.96 -1.33 -46.60
CA ALA A 399 8.08 -1.79 -47.70
C ALA A 399 8.35 -3.17 -48.41
N PRO A 400 7.41 -3.76 -49.19
CA PRO A 400 6.33 -4.65 -48.68
C PRO A 400 5.96 -5.93 -49.51
N TYR A 401 5.37 -6.96 -48.83
CA TYR A 401 4.32 -7.95 -49.26
C TYR A 401 4.60 -8.99 -50.40
N PRO A 402 3.73 -10.03 -50.66
CA PRO A 402 3.76 -11.45 -50.19
C PRO A 402 3.64 -12.44 -51.42
N PRO A 403 2.89 -13.59 -51.49
CA PRO A 403 2.49 -14.67 -50.55
C PRO A 403 2.73 -16.13 -51.08
N SER A 404 2.37 -17.12 -50.25
CA SER A 404 1.69 -18.41 -50.59
C SER A 404 2.43 -19.76 -50.50
N ASN A 405 1.78 -20.65 -49.73
CA ASN A 405 1.58 -22.11 -49.89
C ASN A 405 2.76 -23.10 -49.84
N SER A 406 2.82 -23.85 -48.73
CA SER A 406 2.73 -25.33 -48.78
C SER A 406 2.46 -25.95 -47.41
N SER A 407 1.55 -26.92 -47.42
CA SER A 407 0.96 -27.73 -46.35
C SER A 407 1.91 -28.68 -45.61
N HIS A 408 1.77 -28.80 -44.29
CA HIS A 408 1.76 -30.09 -43.55
C HIS A 408 1.22 -29.91 -42.11
N PRO A 409 0.43 -30.85 -41.57
CA PRO A 409 -0.17 -30.72 -40.25
C PRO A 409 0.72 -31.42 -39.21
N GLN A 410 1.25 -30.68 -38.23
CA GLN A 410 1.67 -31.26 -36.97
C GLN A 410 1.39 -30.29 -35.82
N ASN A 411 0.59 -30.77 -34.88
CA ASN A 411 0.24 -30.14 -33.62
C ASN A 411 1.46 -29.52 -32.93
N ASN A 412 1.50 -28.20 -32.85
CA ASN A 412 2.24 -27.47 -31.84
C ASN A 412 1.52 -26.15 -31.57
N PHE A 413 0.91 -26.05 -30.38
CA PHE A 413 0.32 -24.81 -29.89
C PHE A 413 1.44 -23.79 -29.72
N SER A 414 1.44 -22.80 -30.61
CA SER A 414 2.30 -21.63 -30.54
C SER A 414 1.60 -20.59 -29.68
N TYR A 415 2.13 -20.31 -28.49
CA TYR A 415 1.71 -19.15 -27.71
C TYR A 415 2.20 -17.88 -28.41
N SER A 416 1.25 -17.06 -28.85
CA SER A 416 1.52 -15.68 -29.28
C SER A 416 1.84 -14.84 -28.03
N PRO A 417 2.86 -13.98 -28.04
CA PRO A 417 3.14 -13.10 -26.93
C PRO A 417 2.05 -12.02 -26.87
N ASN A 418 1.14 -12.16 -25.90
CA ASN A 418 0.12 -11.15 -25.61
C ASN A 418 0.79 -9.85 -25.18
N GLN A 419 0.51 -8.79 -25.94
CA GLN A 419 0.75 -7.41 -25.55
C GLN A 419 -0.01 -7.08 -24.25
N PRO A 420 0.50 -6.16 -23.41
CA PRO A 420 -0.25 -5.66 -22.27
C PRO A 420 -1.49 -4.92 -22.79
N PHE A 421 -2.68 -5.40 -22.42
CA PHE A 421 -3.94 -4.71 -22.67
C PHE A 421 -4.08 -3.60 -21.62
N CYS A 422 -3.91 -2.33 -22.02
CA CYS A 422 -4.38 -1.21 -21.21
C CYS A 422 -5.91 -1.20 -21.21
N PRO A 423 -6.58 -1.07 -20.04
CA PRO A 423 -8.01 -0.81 -20.03
C PRO A 423 -8.25 0.62 -20.52
N SER A 424 -8.90 0.78 -21.67
CA SER A 424 -9.44 2.06 -22.13
C SER A 424 -10.67 2.42 -21.28
N GLY A 425 -10.44 2.96 -20.09
CA GLY A 425 -11.50 3.47 -19.22
C GLY A 425 -11.72 4.97 -19.44
N GLN A 426 -12.48 5.34 -20.48
CA GLN A 426 -13.09 6.66 -20.56
C GLN A 426 -14.29 6.70 -19.59
N ALA A 427 -14.08 7.21 -18.38
CA ALA A 427 -15.17 7.65 -17.53
C ALA A 427 -15.77 8.91 -18.16
N THR A 428 -16.90 8.73 -18.85
CA THR A 428 -17.68 9.83 -19.42
C THR A 428 -18.49 10.44 -18.28
N TYR A 429 -18.10 11.62 -17.80
CA TYR A 429 -18.93 12.40 -16.87
C TYR A 429 -20.21 12.89 -17.60
N PRO A 430 -21.37 12.93 -16.92
CA PRO A 430 -22.60 13.37 -17.53
C PRO A 430 -22.53 14.87 -17.85
N GLN A 431 -22.60 15.17 -19.14
CA GLN A 431 -22.77 16.51 -19.68
C GLN A 431 -24.15 17.07 -19.29
N GLU A 432 -24.15 18.29 -18.77
CA GLU A 432 -25.33 19.05 -18.33
C GLU A 432 -26.49 19.03 -19.34
N GLN A 433 -27.67 18.63 -18.89
CA GLN A 433 -28.95 18.97 -19.53
C GLN A 433 -29.61 20.14 -18.80
N GLN A 434 -29.40 21.32 -19.40
CA GLN A 434 -30.38 22.37 -19.69
C GLN A 434 -31.74 22.43 -18.96
N ARG A 435 -32.01 23.67 -18.51
CA ARG A 435 -33.29 24.43 -18.41
C ARG A 435 -34.14 24.28 -17.13
N GLN A 436 -34.18 25.34 -16.31
CA GLN A 436 -35.35 26.25 -16.24
C GLN A 436 -35.18 27.45 -15.27
N CYS A 437 -35.45 28.64 -15.82
CA CYS A 437 -36.10 29.83 -15.27
C CYS A 437 -35.65 30.46 -13.92
N TYR A 438 -35.07 31.67 -14.03
CA TYR A 438 -35.23 32.76 -13.06
C TYR A 438 -35.62 34.06 -13.80
N PRO A 439 -36.60 34.84 -13.32
CA PRO A 439 -36.85 36.19 -13.83
C PRO A 439 -36.11 37.25 -12.99
N GLU A 440 -35.21 37.96 -13.66
CA GLU A 440 -35.28 39.41 -13.90
C GLU A 440 -35.47 40.39 -12.71
N SER A 441 -34.41 41.13 -12.37
CA SER A 441 -34.46 42.59 -12.14
C SER A 441 -33.07 43.22 -12.27
N ALA A 442 -32.85 43.95 -13.37
CA ALA A 442 -31.70 44.85 -13.63
C ALA A 442 -31.99 46.26 -12.99
N PRO A 443 -31.22 47.39 -13.17
CA PRO A 443 -30.43 47.74 -14.37
C PRO A 443 -29.19 48.69 -14.23
N TYR A 444 -28.56 48.92 -15.40
CA TYR A 444 -27.69 50.04 -15.85
C TYR A 444 -26.16 50.02 -15.59
N SER A 445 -25.37 49.78 -16.65
CA SER A 445 -24.81 50.85 -17.51
C SER A 445 -23.87 50.37 -18.64
N GLN A 446 -24.23 50.76 -19.88
CA GLN A 446 -23.42 51.24 -21.02
C GLN A 446 -22.17 50.48 -21.58
N ASN A 447 -22.34 50.04 -22.84
CA ASN A 447 -21.66 50.51 -24.07
C ASN A 447 -20.79 49.54 -24.92
N ARG A 448 -21.20 49.47 -26.20
CA ARG A 448 -20.50 49.17 -27.49
C ARG A 448 -20.15 47.69 -27.80
N GLN A 449 -20.91 47.01 -28.69
CA GLN A 449 -20.89 47.02 -30.17
C GLN A 449 -19.62 46.40 -30.80
N SER A 450 -19.71 45.19 -31.38
CA SER A 450 -19.61 44.91 -32.84
C SER A 450 -19.62 43.40 -33.15
N THR A 451 -20.43 43.05 -34.15
CA THR A 451 -20.84 41.77 -34.76
C THR A 451 -19.82 41.11 -35.71
N TYR A 452 -19.83 39.77 -35.83
CA TYR A 452 -19.77 38.91 -37.05
C TYR A 452 -19.83 37.42 -36.58
N GLN A 453 -20.91 36.65 -36.74
CA GLN A 453 -21.52 35.95 -37.90
C GLN A 453 -20.87 34.60 -38.31
N ASP A 454 -21.59 33.52 -37.93
CA ASP A 454 -21.80 32.18 -38.52
C ASP A 454 -20.69 31.33 -39.21
N GLY A 455 -20.72 30.03 -38.85
CA GLY A 455 -20.18 28.92 -39.67
C GLY A 455 -19.84 27.64 -38.88
N THR A 456 -20.81 26.71 -38.76
CA THR A 456 -20.70 25.37 -38.13
C THR A 456 -20.00 24.32 -39.02
N PRO A 457 -19.55 23.16 -38.46
CA PRO A 457 -18.23 22.59 -38.74
C PRO A 457 -18.18 21.36 -39.66
N GLN A 458 -17.01 21.16 -40.26
CA GLN A 458 -16.56 19.93 -40.92
C GLN A 458 -16.05 18.90 -39.90
N GLN A 459 -16.57 17.66 -39.95
CA GLN A 459 -15.98 16.49 -39.30
C GLN A 459 -14.97 15.82 -40.26
N THR A 460 -13.72 15.73 -39.82
CA THR A 460 -12.74 14.76 -40.35
C THR A 460 -11.88 14.23 -39.21
N CYS A 461 -11.62 12.93 -39.27
CA CYS A 461 -11.06 12.05 -38.25
C CYS A 461 -9.58 12.32 -37.93
N GLY A 462 -9.18 12.11 -36.65
CA GLY A 462 -7.79 11.87 -36.24
C GLY A 462 -7.08 13.01 -35.50
N ILE A 463 -7.23 13.10 -34.18
CA ILE A 463 -6.39 13.96 -33.32
C ILE A 463 -6.01 13.20 -32.05
N ALA A 464 -4.70 13.03 -31.85
CA ALA A 464 -4.06 12.58 -30.62
C ALA A 464 -4.41 13.52 -29.43
N PRO A 465 -4.51 13.05 -28.18
CA PRO A 465 -4.73 13.95 -27.06
C PRO A 465 -3.54 14.92 -26.94
N GLY A 466 -3.81 16.21 -27.10
CA GLY A 466 -2.84 17.29 -26.87
C GLY A 466 -2.38 17.37 -25.41
N PRO A 467 -1.32 18.15 -25.13
CA PRO A 467 -0.54 18.05 -23.91
C PRO A 467 -1.33 18.54 -22.70
N PHE A 468 -1.42 17.71 -21.66
CA PHE A 468 -1.88 18.13 -20.33
C PHE A 468 -0.88 19.14 -19.77
N SER A 469 -1.31 20.39 -19.67
CA SER A 469 -0.60 21.44 -18.96
C SER A 469 -0.69 21.20 -17.45
N GLY A 470 0.42 20.75 -16.86
CA GLY A 470 0.97 21.30 -15.62
C GLY A 470 0.24 21.00 -14.31
N GLN A 471 0.64 19.89 -13.67
CA GLN A 471 1.08 19.84 -12.27
C GLN A 471 1.73 18.47 -12.08
N HIS A 472 3.07 18.43 -12.12
CA HIS A 472 3.81 17.20 -11.81
C HIS A 472 3.72 16.96 -10.30
N ALA A 473 3.41 15.72 -9.89
CA ALA A 473 3.62 15.30 -8.52
C ALA A 473 5.07 15.61 -8.13
N TYR A 474 5.26 16.31 -7.03
CA TYR A 474 6.58 16.52 -6.48
C TYR A 474 7.00 15.23 -5.78
N TYR A 475 7.96 14.52 -6.36
CA TYR A 475 8.69 13.48 -5.67
C TYR A 475 9.91 14.15 -5.02
N PRO A 476 10.16 13.97 -3.71
CA PRO A 476 11.44 14.39 -3.15
C PRO A 476 12.59 13.72 -3.93
N PRO A 477 13.73 14.40 -4.13
CA PRO A 477 14.87 13.83 -4.83
C PRO A 477 15.24 12.47 -4.24
N GLN A 478 15.55 11.48 -5.10
CA GLN A 478 16.07 10.16 -4.72
C GLN A 478 17.48 10.28 -4.09
N GLU A 479 17.60 10.90 -2.92
CA GLU A 479 18.55 10.39 -1.95
C GLU A 479 17.94 9.08 -1.44
N LYS A 480 18.72 8.00 -1.43
CA LYS A 480 18.33 6.67 -0.92
C LYS A 480 17.51 6.84 0.37
N GLN A 481 16.19 6.97 0.23
CA GLN A 481 15.32 6.97 1.36
C GLN A 481 15.30 5.50 1.75
N ASN A 482 15.80 5.25 2.95
CA ASN A 482 15.40 4.14 3.79
C ASN A 482 13.87 4.22 3.99
N CYS A 483 13.13 4.06 2.90
CA CYS A 483 11.69 3.92 2.90
C CYS A 483 11.48 2.49 3.38
N CYS A 484 11.17 2.35 4.66
CA CYS A 484 10.53 1.14 5.13
C CYS A 484 9.18 1.07 4.43
N LEU A 485 9.12 0.28 3.36
CA LEU A 485 7.86 -0.24 2.82
C LEU A 485 7.22 -1.13 3.90
N GLN A 486 5.88 -1.14 3.94
CA GLN A 486 5.07 -1.75 5.00
C GLN A 486 4.79 -3.22 4.74
#